data_AF-A0A3Q4MNS1-F1
#
_entry.id   AF-A0A3Q4MNS1-F1
#
_cell.length_a   1.000
_cell.length_b   1.000
_cell.length_c   1.000
_cell.angle_alpha   90.00
_cell.angle_beta   90.00
_cell.angle_gamma   90.00
#
_symmetry.space_group_name_H-M   'P 1'
#
loop_
_entity.id
_entity.type
_entity.pdbx_description
1 polymer ?
#
loop_
_entity_poly.entity_id
_entity_poly.type
_entity_poly.pdbx_seq_one_letter_code
_entity_poly.pdbx_strand_id
1 'polypeptide(L)'
;VGDQWVRSAFVWRVSTEILKQLLEALVSDGVLNELEKESILEGNPVRADKARCFIDTVRKKGDKASRIMVRHLQTIDLSLFSQLLYGRNLM
;
A
#
# COMPACT_ATOMS: atom_id res chain seq x y z
N VAL A 1 10.90 -6.55 14.27
CA VAL A 1 10.83 -5.06 14.39
C VAL A 1 11.00 -4.34 13.02
N GLY A 2 11.24 -5.05 11.90
CA GLY A 2 11.50 -4.42 10.58
C GLY A 2 10.29 -3.87 9.81
N ASP A 3 9.06 -4.34 10.04
CA ASP A 3 7.91 -3.98 9.17
C ASP A 3 7.21 -2.66 9.55
N GLN A 4 7.36 -2.20 10.79
CA GLN A 4 6.65 -1.03 11.30
C GLN A 4 7.05 0.25 10.54
N TRP A 5 8.34 0.39 10.22
CA TRP A 5 8.87 1.58 9.55
C TRP A 5 8.42 1.66 8.09
N VAL A 6 8.42 0.54 7.35
CA VAL A 6 7.96 0.49 5.96
C VAL A 6 6.50 0.93 5.87
N ARG A 7 5.67 0.46 6.80
CA ARG A 7 4.26 0.86 6.89
C ARG A 7 4.11 2.36 7.13
N SER A 8 4.82 2.91 8.11
CA SER A 8 4.76 4.36 8.40
C SER A 8 5.29 5.21 7.24
N ALA A 9 6.38 4.79 6.60
CA ALA A 9 6.97 5.49 5.46
C ALA A 9 6.02 5.48 4.25
N PHE A 10 5.38 4.36 3.95
CA PHE A 10 4.38 4.28 2.89
C PHE A 10 3.19 5.19 3.21
N VAL A 11 2.64 5.12 4.43
CA VAL A 11 1.54 5.97 4.86
C VAL A 11 1.90 7.45 4.74
N TRP A 12 3.13 7.85 5.03
CA TRP A 12 3.56 9.25 4.86
C TRP A 12 3.67 9.67 3.39
N ARG A 13 4.27 8.81 2.55
CA ARG A 13 4.75 9.19 1.21
C ARG A 13 3.76 8.91 0.07
N VAL A 14 2.87 7.93 0.22
CA VAL A 14 1.95 7.55 -0.87
C VAL A 14 0.99 8.68 -1.19
N SER A 15 0.86 9.06 -2.46
CA SER A 15 -0.17 10.02 -2.87
C SER A 15 -1.55 9.33 -2.95
N THR A 16 -2.62 10.12 -2.96
CA THR A 16 -3.98 9.57 -3.16
C THR A 16 -4.11 8.87 -4.51
N GLU A 17 -3.42 9.36 -5.54
CA GLU A 17 -3.43 8.79 -6.88
C GLU A 17 -2.75 7.42 -6.90
N ILE A 18 -1.53 7.31 -6.37
CA ILE A 18 -0.81 6.03 -6.30
C ILE A 18 -1.58 5.01 -5.46
N LEU A 19 -2.20 5.45 -4.35
CA LEU A 19 -3.04 4.59 -3.53
C LEU A 19 -4.24 4.04 -4.30
N LYS A 20 -4.94 4.87 -5.08
CA LYS A 20 -6.05 4.43 -5.93
C LYS A 20 -5.60 3.45 -7.00
N GLN A 21 -4.51 3.73 -7.70
CA GLN A 21 -3.98 2.82 -8.72
C GLN A 21 -3.60 1.46 -8.14
N LEU A 22 -3.00 1.42 -6.94
CA LEU A 22 -2.71 0.17 -6.24
C LEU A 22 -3.96 -0.61 -5.85
N LEU A 23 -5.01 0.09 -5.38
CA LEU A 23 -6.29 -0.53 -5.07
C LEU A 23 -6.90 -1.19 -6.31
N GLU A 24 -6.95 -0.49 -7.44
CA GLU A 24 -7.44 -1.06 -8.72
C GLU A 24 -6.62 -2.27 -9.15
N ALA A 25 -5.29 -2.17 -9.10
CA ALA A 25 -4.39 -3.26 -9.49
C ALA A 25 -4.59 -4.52 -8.63
N LEU A 26 -4.78 -4.35 -7.32
CA LEU A 26 -5.02 -5.46 -6.40
C LEU A 26 -6.42 -6.06 -6.52
N VAL A 27 -7.41 -5.30 -6.96
CA VAL A 27 -8.71 -5.86 -7.33
C VAL A 27 -8.61 -6.65 -8.64
N SER A 28 -7.93 -6.11 -9.64
CA SER A 28 -7.68 -6.79 -10.92
C SER A 28 -6.96 -8.13 -10.73
N ASP A 29 -6.02 -8.21 -9.79
CA ASP A 29 -5.29 -9.45 -9.46
C ASP A 29 -6.06 -10.39 -8.51
N GLY A 30 -7.28 -10.03 -8.10
CA GLY A 30 -8.13 -10.80 -7.18
C GLY A 30 -7.60 -10.86 -5.74
N VAL A 31 -6.68 -9.98 -5.38
CA VAL A 31 -6.18 -9.85 -4.00
C VAL A 31 -7.20 -9.14 -3.13
N LEU A 32 -7.73 -8.02 -3.62
CA LEU A 32 -8.87 -7.33 -3.03
C LEU A 32 -10.14 -7.65 -3.82
N ASN A 33 -11.28 -7.55 -3.16
CA ASN A 33 -12.56 -7.40 -3.85
C ASN A 33 -13.02 -5.93 -3.85
N GLU A 34 -14.04 -5.61 -4.65
CA GLU A 34 -14.57 -4.24 -4.74
C GLU A 34 -15.07 -3.71 -3.39
N LEU A 35 -15.71 -4.55 -2.56
CA LEU A 35 -16.20 -4.12 -1.24
C LEU A 35 -15.06 -3.74 -0.29
N GLU A 36 -13.94 -4.48 -0.32
CA GLU A 36 -12.75 -4.14 0.47
C GLU A 36 -12.14 -2.81 0.00
N LYS A 37 -12.09 -2.58 -1.32
CA LYS A 37 -11.62 -1.33 -1.91
C LYS A 37 -12.52 -0.15 -1.52
N GLU A 38 -13.83 -0.29 -1.64
CA GLU A 38 -14.81 0.72 -1.22
C GLU A 38 -14.69 1.01 0.27
N SER A 39 -14.61 -0.03 1.12
CA SER A 39 -14.42 0.13 2.56
C SER A 39 -13.15 0.91 2.91
N ILE A 40 -12.04 0.66 2.20
CA ILE A 40 -10.79 1.42 2.39
C ILE A 40 -10.99 2.88 1.97
N LEU A 41 -11.63 3.14 0.84
CA LEU A 41 -11.79 4.48 0.26
C LEU A 41 -12.81 5.35 1.00
N GLU A 42 -13.92 4.77 1.45
CA GLU A 42 -15.05 5.48 2.04
C GLU A 42 -15.06 5.41 3.56
N GLY A 43 -14.55 4.32 4.14
CA GLY A 43 -14.47 4.13 5.59
C GLY A 43 -13.42 4.99 6.29
N ASN A 44 -12.58 5.72 5.54
CA ASN A 44 -11.50 6.54 6.09
C ASN A 44 -11.52 7.95 5.46
N PRO A 45 -11.66 9.04 6.24
CA PRO A 45 -11.77 10.39 5.67
C PRO A 45 -10.43 10.95 5.14
N VAL A 46 -9.31 10.56 5.74
CA VAL A 46 -7.98 11.12 5.44
C VAL A 46 -7.10 10.11 4.69
N ARG A 47 -6.29 10.59 3.74
CA ARG A 47 -5.35 9.78 2.93
C ARG A 47 -4.50 8.83 3.78
N ALA A 48 -3.97 9.30 4.91
CA ALA A 48 -3.13 8.51 5.79
C ALA A 48 -3.86 7.29 6.38
N ASP A 49 -5.13 7.47 6.76
CA ASP A 49 -5.93 6.37 7.32
C ASP A 49 -6.33 5.37 6.22
N LYS A 50 -6.65 5.85 5.01
CA LYS A 50 -6.82 4.99 3.83
C LYS A 50 -5.57 4.14 3.57
N ALA A 51 -4.40 4.77 3.55
CA ALA A 51 -3.12 4.08 3.32
C ALA A 51 -2.79 3.06 4.42
N ARG A 52 -3.10 3.38 5.68
CA ARG A 52 -2.94 2.47 6.82
C ARG A 52 -3.86 1.26 6.67
N CYS A 53 -5.15 1.52 6.43
CA CYS A 53 -6.16 0.48 6.24
C CYS A 53 -5.80 -0.44 5.06
N PHE A 54 -5.35 0.14 3.94
CA PHE A 54 -4.86 -0.57 2.77
C PHE A 54 -3.73 -1.56 3.10
N ILE A 55 -2.65 -1.10 3.75
CA ILE A 55 -1.54 -1.99 4.11
C ILE A 55 -2.01 -3.08 5.06
N ASP A 56 -2.80 -2.73 6.07
CA ASP A 56 -3.24 -3.69 7.08
C ASP A 56 -4.12 -4.78 6.44
N THR A 57 -4.97 -4.43 5.48
CA THR A 57 -5.78 -5.38 4.70
C THR A 57 -4.92 -6.30 3.83
N VAL A 58 -3.96 -5.75 3.08
CA VAL A 58 -3.05 -6.56 2.25
C VAL A 58 -2.21 -7.50 3.11
N ARG A 59 -1.72 -7.03 4.26
CA ARG A 59 -0.91 -7.84 5.19
C ARG A 59 -1.73 -8.97 5.82
N LYS A 60 -2.99 -8.72 6.19
CA LYS A 60 -3.90 -9.76 6.72
C LYS A 60 -4.16 -10.89 5.72
N LYS A 61 -4.06 -10.62 4.42
CA LYS A 61 -4.16 -11.64 3.35
C LYS A 61 -2.88 -12.44 3.13
N GLY A 62 -1.78 -12.04 3.78
CA GLY A 62 -0.52 -12.79 3.82
C GLY A 62 0.54 -12.35 2.81
N ASP A 63 1.65 -13.09 2.81
CA ASP A 63 2.87 -12.71 2.10
C ASP A 63 2.71 -12.68 0.58
N LYS A 64 1.85 -13.55 0.02
CA LYS A 64 1.57 -13.55 -1.42
C LYS A 64 0.93 -12.24 -1.86
N ALA A 65 -0.07 -11.76 -1.13
CA ALA A 65 -0.73 -10.48 -1.38
C ALA A 65 0.26 -9.31 -1.24
N SER A 66 1.10 -9.34 -0.20
CA SER A 66 2.13 -8.33 0.02
C SER A 66 3.14 -8.27 -1.14
N ARG A 67 3.59 -9.42 -1.66
CA ARG A 67 4.51 -9.47 -2.82
C ARG A 67 3.88 -8.91 -4.09
N ILE A 68 2.59 -9.20 -4.33
CA ILE A 68 1.85 -8.66 -5.48
C ILE A 68 1.75 -7.13 -5.37
N MET A 69 1.37 -6.59 -4.20
CA MET A 69 1.33 -5.15 -3.96
C MET A 69 2.67 -4.49 -4.24
N VAL A 70 3.77 -5.08 -3.75
CA VAL A 70 5.12 -4.53 -3.95
C VAL A 70 5.51 -4.51 -5.43
N ARG A 71 5.16 -5.56 -6.19
CA ARG A 71 5.39 -5.60 -7.64
C ARG A 71 4.63 -4.50 -8.39
N HIS A 72 3.37 -4.28 -8.04
CA HIS A 72 2.58 -3.19 -8.61
C HIS A 72 3.14 -1.83 -8.23
N LEU A 73 3.53 -1.63 -6.97
CA LEU A 73 4.13 -0.38 -6.52
C LEU A 73 5.42 -0.07 -7.29
N GLN A 74 6.27 -1.06 -7.55
CA GLN A 74 7.48 -0.88 -8.37
C GLN A 74 7.15 -0.43 -9.80
N THR A 75 6.03 -0.89 -10.35
CA THR A 75 5.59 -0.56 -11.72
C THR A 75 4.93 0.82 -11.78
N ILE A 76 4.11 1.14 -10.80
CA ILE A 76 3.32 2.37 -10.70
C ILE A 76 4.20 3.56 -10.30
N ASP A 77 5.04 3.38 -9.27
CA ASP A 77 5.91 4.43 -8.73
C ASP A 77 7.22 3.84 -8.22
N LEU A 78 8.19 3.76 -9.14
CA LEU A 78 9.54 3.30 -8.85
C LEU A 78 10.26 4.18 -7.83
N SER A 79 9.94 5.48 -7.78
CA SER A 79 10.55 6.43 -6.83
C SER A 79 10.10 6.11 -5.41
N LEU A 80 8.79 5.96 -5.20
CA LEU A 80 8.24 5.55 -3.92
C LEU A 80 8.75 4.17 -3.50
N PHE A 81 8.74 3.19 -4.40
CA PHE A 81 9.31 1.87 -4.14
C PHE A 81 10.76 1.95 -3.65
N SER A 82 11.60 2.71 -4.36
CA SER A 82 13.01 2.88 -4.01
C SER A 82 13.17 3.56 -2.64
N GLN A 83 12.38 4.59 -2.34
CA GLN A 83 12.40 5.26 -1.05
C GLN A 83 12.04 4.32 0.12
N LEU A 84 11.13 3.37 -0.10
CA LEU A 84 10.74 2.38 0.90
C LEU A 84 11.79 1.26 1.09
N LEU A 85 12.64 1.00 0.10
CA LEU A 85 13.74 0.03 0.23
C LEU A 85 15.00 0.62 0.87
N TYR A 86 15.39 1.83 0.44
CA TYR A 86 16.67 2.43 0.82
C TYR A 86 16.60 3.37 2.02
N GLY A 87 15.39 3.74 2.49
CA GLY A 87 15.23 4.64 3.65
C GLY A 87 15.69 4.07 5.00
N ARG A 88 16.26 2.86 5.04
CA ARG A 88 16.98 2.33 6.21
C ARG A 88 18.37 2.96 6.45
N ASN A 89 18.95 3.67 5.49
CA ASN A 89 20.33 4.21 5.58
C ASN A 89 20.43 5.71 5.96
N LEU A 90 19.34 6.34 6.45
CA LEU A 90 19.32 7.78 6.77
C LEU A 90 18.84 8.09 8.21
N MET A 91 19.01 7.17 9.16
CA MET A 91 18.87 7.45 10.61
C MET A 91 20.02 6.83 11.38
#